data_AF-A0A2A6B765-F1
#
_entry.id   AF-A0A2A6B765-F1
#
_cell.length_a   1.000
_cell.length_b   1.000
_cell.length_c   1.000
_cell.angle_alpha   90.00
_cell.angle_beta   90.00
_cell.angle_gamma   90.00
#
_symmetry.space_group_name_H-M   'P 1'
#
loop_
_entity.id
_entity.type
_entity.pdbx_description
1 polymer ?
#
loop_
_entity_poly.entity_id
_entity_poly.type
_entity_poly.pdbx_seq_one_letter_code
_entity_poly.pdbx_strand_id
1 'polypeptide(L)'
;MYYLPAIQDATNLMISLNRILALLFPFMYRKVFTRPLTLLMILSTTLIALIACFVTIGAPGFFVDISYDKFTEKIYLMHADSKVHFPSINRSTLISAYSFTCNGLCFIIYCVSAASIIRSKAVNINEVRLFLLGFFVLLSSAPSIAYQIYWSIYDSKGSAQVFMLLPWVIMVKTLASPLLLILTNSGMRNEIRSLLPRMFRGRVKESIIRDFSITIAK
;
A
#
# COMPACT_ATOMS: atom_id res chain seq x y z
N MET A 1 8.86 -8.66 -5.28
CA MET A 1 8.29 -7.72 -4.28
C MET A 1 6.94 -7.11 -4.73
N TYR A 2 6.07 -7.87 -5.41
CA TYR A 2 4.87 -7.31 -6.08
C TYR A 2 3.54 -7.55 -5.36
N TYR A 3 3.49 -8.49 -4.42
CA TYR A 3 2.27 -8.94 -3.75
C TYR A 3 1.71 -7.92 -2.75
N LEU A 4 2.55 -7.36 -1.88
CA LEU A 4 2.12 -6.36 -0.88
C LEU A 4 1.54 -5.10 -1.53
N PRO A 5 2.19 -4.50 -2.56
CA PRO A 5 1.60 -3.37 -3.28
C PRO A 5 0.28 -3.70 -3.97
N ALA A 6 0.14 -4.89 -4.57
CA ALA A 6 -1.09 -5.29 -5.24
C ALA A 6 -2.25 -5.50 -4.25
N ILE A 7 -1.99 -6.15 -3.11
CA ILE A 7 -2.97 -6.28 -2.03
C ILE A 7 -3.37 -4.90 -1.50
N GLN A 8 -2.40 -3.99 -1.35
CA GLN A 8 -2.67 -2.62 -0.91
C GLN A 8 -3.55 -1.87 -1.92
N ASP A 9 -3.27 -1.96 -3.23
CA ASP A 9 -4.07 -1.31 -4.28
C ASP A 9 -5.51 -1.85 -4.30
N ALA A 10 -5.69 -3.17 -4.18
CA ALA A 10 -6.99 -3.81 -4.10
C ALA A 10 -7.78 -3.38 -2.84
N THR A 11 -7.09 -3.32 -1.70
CA THR A 11 -7.67 -2.91 -0.43
C THR A 11 -8.08 -1.43 -0.48
N ASN A 12 -7.24 -0.57 -1.07
CA ASN A 12 -7.56 0.84 -1.26
C ASN A 12 -8.81 1.04 -2.14
N LEU A 13 -8.93 0.26 -3.22
CA LEU A 13 -10.12 0.26 -4.07
C LEU A 13 -11.38 -0.14 -3.27
N MET A 14 -11.30 -1.21 -2.47
CA MET A 14 -12.40 -1.65 -1.61
C MET A 14 -12.79 -0.61 -0.56
N ILE A 15 -11.82 0.08 0.05
CA ILE A 15 -12.07 1.18 0.99
C ILE A 15 -12.77 2.34 0.27
N SER A 16 -12.35 2.68 -0.96
CA SER A 16 -12.99 3.74 -1.75
C SER A 16 -14.44 3.39 -2.11
N LEU A 17 -14.70 2.13 -2.51
CA LEU A 17 -16.04 1.61 -2.79
C LEU A 17 -16.94 1.63 -1.55
N ASN A 18 -16.40 1.23 -0.40
CA ASN A 18 -17.10 1.30 0.87
C ASN A 18 -17.55 2.73 1.19
N ARG A 19 -16.69 3.73 0.93
CA ARG A 19 -16.99 5.14 1.20
C ARG A 19 -18.04 5.72 0.26
N ILE A 20 -17.93 5.49 -1.05
CA ILE A 20 -18.92 6.01 -1.99
C ILE A 20 -20.30 5.38 -1.77
N LEU A 21 -20.35 4.10 -1.40
CA LEU A 21 -21.61 3.44 -1.04
C LEU A 21 -22.20 4.01 0.24
N ALA A 22 -21.38 4.34 1.24
CA ALA A 22 -21.84 5.00 2.46
C ALA A 22 -22.42 6.40 2.17
N LEU A 23 -21.78 7.16 1.27
CA LEU A 23 -22.17 8.53 0.93
C LEU A 23 -23.41 8.61 0.02
N LEU A 24 -23.45 7.81 -1.04
CA LEU A 24 -24.50 7.89 -2.06
C LEU A 24 -25.69 6.98 -1.78
N PHE A 25 -25.47 5.81 -1.18
CA PHE A 25 -26.49 4.77 -1.05
C PHE A 25 -26.51 4.16 0.36
N PRO A 26 -26.89 4.91 1.40
CA PRO A 26 -26.84 4.46 2.79
C PRO A 26 -27.70 3.21 3.05
N PHE A 27 -28.79 3.03 2.32
CA PHE A 27 -29.64 1.83 2.41
C PHE A 27 -28.92 0.57 1.90
N MET A 28 -28.27 0.65 0.73
CA MET A 28 -27.48 -0.44 0.17
C MET A 28 -26.25 -0.73 1.02
N TYR A 29 -25.60 0.31 1.54
CA TYR A 29 -24.45 0.20 2.43
C TYR A 29 -24.75 -0.69 3.64
N ARG A 30 -25.89 -0.46 4.33
CA ARG A 30 -26.27 -1.27 5.51
C ARG A 30 -26.50 -2.74 5.19
N LYS A 31 -26.97 -3.06 3.97
CA LYS A 31 -27.22 -4.43 3.53
C LYS A 31 -25.94 -5.15 3.11
N VAL A 32 -25.01 -4.44 2.47
CA VAL A 32 -23.76 -5.01 1.95
C VAL A 32 -22.69 -5.06 3.05
N PHE A 33 -22.44 -3.98 3.77
CA PHE A 33 -21.35 -3.91 4.76
C PHE A 33 -21.75 -4.42 6.14
N THR A 34 -22.22 -5.66 6.21
CA THR A 34 -22.35 -6.39 7.47
C THR A 34 -21.00 -6.97 7.89
N ARG A 35 -20.78 -7.21 9.20
CA ARG A 35 -19.52 -7.80 9.70
C ARG A 35 -19.08 -9.08 8.96
N PRO A 36 -19.93 -10.11 8.77
CA PRO A 36 -19.50 -11.33 8.10
C PRO A 36 -19.18 -11.09 6.61
N LEU A 37 -19.98 -10.27 5.92
CA LEU A 37 -19.75 -9.98 4.51
C LEU A 37 -18.49 -9.14 4.30
N THR A 38 -18.19 -8.22 5.21
CA THR A 38 -16.97 -7.41 5.17
C THR A 38 -15.72 -8.28 5.33
N LEU A 39 -15.75 -9.25 6.25
CA LEU A 39 -14.65 -10.21 6.41
C LEU A 39 -14.47 -11.07 5.14
N LEU A 40 -15.57 -11.54 4.55
CA LEU A 40 -15.53 -12.27 3.28
C LEU A 40 -14.95 -11.42 2.15
N MET A 41 -15.33 -10.14 2.07
CA MET A 41 -14.83 -9.18 1.09
C MET A 41 -13.33 -8.92 1.24
N ILE A 42 -12.82 -8.83 2.47
CA ILE A 42 -11.37 -8.70 2.71
C ILE A 42 -10.65 -9.94 2.20
N LEU A 43 -11.14 -11.14 2.57
CA LEU A 43 -10.54 -12.41 2.16
C LEU A 43 -10.54 -12.56 0.63
N SER A 44 -11.67 -12.28 -0.03
CA SER A 44 -11.78 -12.37 -1.48
C SER A 44 -10.87 -11.37 -2.19
N THR A 45 -10.77 -10.14 -1.67
CA THR A 45 -9.87 -9.11 -2.22
C THR A 45 -8.41 -9.55 -2.12
N THR A 46 -7.99 -10.11 -0.98
CA THR A 46 -6.64 -10.65 -0.82
C THR A 46 -6.37 -11.81 -1.77
N LEU A 47 -7.36 -12.71 -1.97
CA LEU A 47 -7.21 -13.85 -2.87
C LEU A 47 -7.10 -13.41 -4.33
N ILE A 48 -7.91 -12.45 -4.77
CA ILE A 48 -7.85 -11.89 -6.12
C ILE A 48 -6.49 -11.22 -6.37
N ALA A 49 -6.00 -10.44 -5.41
CA ALA A 49 -4.68 -9.81 -5.51
C ALA A 49 -3.54 -10.85 -5.59
N LEU A 50 -3.64 -11.94 -4.83
CA LEU A 50 -2.70 -13.05 -4.88
C LEU A 50 -2.74 -13.78 -6.23
N ILE A 51 -3.93 -14.07 -6.77
CA ILE A 51 -4.10 -14.71 -8.08
C ILE A 51 -3.53 -13.81 -9.19
N ALA A 52 -3.82 -12.52 -9.16
CA ALA A 52 -3.28 -11.55 -10.11
C ALA A 52 -1.74 -11.49 -10.07
N CYS A 53 -1.16 -11.67 -8.89
CA CYS A 53 0.30 -11.71 -8.69
C CYS A 53 0.91 -13.10 -8.81
N PHE A 54 0.12 -14.18 -8.91
CA PHE A 54 0.62 -15.56 -8.88
C PHE A 54 1.62 -15.83 -10.00
N VAL A 55 1.41 -15.18 -11.16
CA VAL A 55 2.29 -15.22 -12.33
C VAL A 55 3.72 -14.72 -12.02
N THR A 56 3.92 -13.96 -10.94
CA THR A 56 5.25 -13.53 -10.48
C THR A 56 5.98 -14.56 -9.61
N ILE A 57 5.27 -15.50 -8.99
CA ILE A 57 5.87 -16.52 -8.10
C ILE A 57 6.73 -17.50 -8.88
N GLY A 58 6.30 -17.86 -10.09
CA GLY A 58 7.05 -18.73 -11.00
C GLY A 58 8.06 -17.99 -11.89
N ALA A 59 8.41 -16.73 -11.59
CA ALA A 59 9.41 -16.00 -12.38
C ALA A 59 10.84 -16.39 -11.94
N PRO A 60 11.71 -16.84 -12.85
CA PRO A 60 13.11 -17.07 -12.52
C PRO A 60 13.76 -15.78 -11.99
N GLY A 61 14.70 -15.86 -11.07
CA GLY A 61 15.56 -14.72 -10.72
C GLY A 61 16.81 -14.71 -11.60
N PHE A 62 17.33 -13.53 -11.93
CA PHE A 62 18.65 -13.40 -12.53
C PHE A 62 19.40 -12.22 -11.92
N PHE A 63 20.73 -12.30 -11.92
CA PHE A 63 21.58 -11.22 -11.43
C PHE A 63 22.09 -10.42 -12.62
N VAL A 64 22.02 -9.09 -12.53
CA VAL A 64 22.64 -8.18 -13.49
C VAL A 64 23.78 -7.47 -12.81
N ASP A 65 24.95 -7.56 -13.43
CA ASP A 65 26.14 -6.85 -13.02
C ASP A 65 26.07 -5.43 -13.56
N ILE A 66 25.86 -4.45 -12.68
CA ILE A 66 25.90 -3.04 -13.04
C ILE A 66 27.28 -2.53 -12.68
N SER A 67 28.05 -2.17 -13.71
CA SER A 67 29.40 -1.64 -13.55
C SER A 67 29.36 -0.12 -13.65
N TYR A 68 29.78 0.56 -12.57
CA TYR A 68 30.04 1.99 -12.54
C TYR A 68 31.54 2.19 -12.36
N ASP A 69 32.24 2.58 -13.43
CA ASP A 69 33.67 2.94 -13.55
C ASP A 69 34.72 2.04 -12.85
N LYS A 70 34.60 1.79 -11.54
CA LYS A 70 35.49 0.95 -10.71
C LYS A 70 34.78 -0.04 -9.77
N PHE A 71 33.44 -0.05 -9.73
CA PHE A 71 32.66 -0.93 -8.88
C PHE A 71 31.62 -1.68 -9.69
N THR A 72 31.56 -3.00 -9.49
CA THR A 72 30.55 -3.87 -10.09
C THR A 72 29.62 -4.34 -8.98
N GLU A 73 28.37 -3.90 -9.01
CA GLU A 73 27.36 -4.34 -8.06
C GLU A 73 26.42 -5.34 -8.75
N LYS A 74 26.17 -6.47 -8.08
CA LYS A 74 25.22 -7.48 -8.55
C LYS A 74 23.83 -7.12 -8.05
N ILE A 75 22.97 -6.64 -8.92
CA ILE A 75 21.56 -6.41 -8.57
C ILE A 75 20.75 -7.65 -8.93
N TYR A 76 20.01 -8.15 -7.95
CA TYR A 76 19.03 -9.21 -8.17
C TYR A 76 17.79 -8.62 -8.86
N LEU A 77 17.47 -9.15 -10.04
CA LEU A 77 16.26 -8.81 -10.79
C LEU A 77 15.42 -10.07 -10.99
N MET A 78 14.10 -9.92 -11.00
CA MET A 78 13.23 -11.05 -11.35
C MET A 78 12.98 -11.04 -12.86
N HIS A 79 12.86 -12.21 -13.49
CA HIS A 79 12.49 -12.32 -14.91
C HIS A 79 11.14 -11.68 -15.21
N ALA A 80 10.29 -11.52 -14.19
CA ALA A 80 9.05 -10.73 -14.27
C ALA A 80 9.31 -9.27 -14.72
N ASP A 81 10.51 -8.76 -14.49
CA ASP A 81 10.96 -7.40 -14.83
C ASP A 81 11.61 -7.35 -16.22
N SER A 82 11.85 -8.51 -16.84
CA SER A 82 12.50 -8.65 -18.15
C SER A 82 11.44 -8.92 -19.24
N LYS A 83 11.64 -8.32 -20.42
CA LYS A 83 10.77 -8.50 -21.60
C LYS A 83 10.81 -9.93 -22.18
N VAL A 84 11.63 -10.83 -21.63
CA VAL A 84 11.81 -12.18 -22.18
C VAL A 84 10.54 -12.99 -21.96
N HIS A 85 9.86 -13.24 -23.07
CA HIS A 85 8.57 -13.92 -23.16
C HIS A 85 8.64 -15.38 -22.68
N PHE A 86 7.94 -15.69 -21.58
CA PHE A 86 7.62 -17.05 -21.16
C PHE A 86 6.34 -17.07 -20.27
N PRO A 87 5.26 -17.79 -20.62
CA PRO A 87 4.63 -17.92 -21.94
C PRO A 87 3.73 -16.70 -22.25
N SER A 88 3.71 -16.26 -23.52
CA SER A 88 2.80 -15.32 -24.25
C SER A 88 2.24 -14.02 -23.61
N ILE A 89 2.27 -13.82 -22.30
CA ILE A 89 1.71 -12.66 -21.60
C ILE A 89 2.86 -11.85 -21.01
N ASN A 90 2.95 -10.57 -21.38
CA ASN A 90 3.91 -9.64 -20.81
C ASN A 90 3.53 -9.35 -19.34
N ARG A 91 4.23 -9.98 -18.39
CA ARG A 91 3.93 -9.94 -16.94
C ARG A 91 3.98 -8.52 -16.38
N SER A 92 4.99 -7.75 -16.79
CA SER A 92 5.11 -6.33 -16.41
C SER A 92 3.92 -5.52 -16.90
N THR A 93 3.42 -5.80 -18.12
CA THR A 93 2.23 -5.12 -18.64
C THR A 93 0.97 -5.52 -17.87
N LEU A 94 0.81 -6.78 -17.51
CA LEU A 94 -0.33 -7.26 -16.71
C LEU A 94 -0.38 -6.60 -15.32
N ILE A 95 0.76 -6.55 -14.62
CA ILE A 95 0.87 -5.91 -13.30
C ILE A 95 0.63 -4.40 -13.40
N SER A 96 1.21 -3.76 -14.42
CA SER A 96 1.00 -2.33 -14.67
C SER A 96 -0.45 -2.03 -14.98
N ALA A 97 -1.11 -2.85 -15.81
CA ALA A 97 -2.52 -2.72 -16.13
C ALA A 97 -3.42 -2.94 -14.89
N TYR A 98 -3.09 -3.91 -14.04
CA TYR A 98 -3.79 -4.14 -12.77
C TYR A 98 -3.69 -2.93 -11.84
N SER A 99 -2.46 -2.49 -11.54
CA SER A 99 -2.24 -1.33 -10.66
C SER A 99 -2.82 -0.05 -11.26
N PHE A 100 -2.74 0.15 -12.57
CA PHE A 100 -3.39 1.28 -13.24
C PHE A 100 -4.91 1.23 -13.12
N THR A 101 -5.53 0.06 -13.33
CA THR A 101 -6.98 -0.12 -13.22
C THR A 101 -7.45 0.12 -11.79
N CYS A 102 -6.80 -0.48 -10.79
CA CYS A 102 -7.15 -0.31 -9.39
C CYS A 102 -7.02 1.15 -8.94
N ASN A 103 -5.89 1.80 -9.22
CA ASN A 103 -5.68 3.19 -8.83
C ASN A 103 -6.54 4.16 -9.64
N GLY A 104 -6.74 3.91 -10.94
CA GLY A 104 -7.60 4.72 -11.81
C GLY A 104 -9.06 4.68 -11.37
N LEU A 105 -9.60 3.49 -11.08
CA LEU A 105 -10.95 3.35 -10.51
C LEU A 105 -11.06 4.04 -9.15
N CYS A 106 -10.05 3.88 -8.29
CA CYS A 106 -10.00 4.55 -6.99
C CYS A 106 -10.03 6.08 -7.14
N PHE A 107 -9.28 6.64 -8.09
CA PHE A 107 -9.31 8.08 -8.41
C PHE A 107 -10.69 8.54 -8.86
N ILE A 108 -11.32 7.82 -9.79
CA ILE A 108 -12.68 8.14 -10.28
C ILE A 108 -13.67 8.14 -9.11
N ILE A 109 -13.62 7.13 -8.25
CA ILE A 109 -14.48 7.01 -7.06
C ILE A 109 -14.26 8.19 -6.11
N TYR A 110 -13.00 8.62 -5.90
CA TYR A 110 -12.71 9.79 -5.09
C TYR A 110 -13.22 11.08 -5.73
N CYS A 111 -13.08 11.27 -7.04
CA CYS A 111 -13.64 12.43 -7.73
C CYS A 111 -15.17 12.50 -7.59
N VAL A 112 -15.87 11.37 -7.73
CA VAL A 112 -17.33 11.30 -7.52
C VAL A 112 -17.68 11.59 -6.06
N SER A 113 -16.92 11.05 -5.12
CA SER A 113 -17.11 11.30 -3.69
C SER A 113 -16.91 12.77 -3.34
N ALA A 114 -15.89 13.43 -3.90
CA ALA A 114 -15.63 14.86 -3.74
C ALA A 114 -16.78 15.71 -4.29
N ALA A 115 -17.23 15.41 -5.51
CA ALA A 115 -18.37 16.09 -6.13
C ALA A 115 -19.65 15.95 -5.30
N SER A 116 -19.85 14.76 -4.69
CA SER A 116 -21.01 14.48 -3.84
C SER A 116 -20.95 15.26 -2.51
N ILE A 117 -19.76 15.34 -1.90
CA ILE A 117 -19.53 16.14 -0.68
C ILE A 117 -19.75 17.64 -0.97
N ILE A 118 -19.25 18.17 -2.09
CA ILE A 118 -19.46 19.58 -2.47
C ILE A 118 -20.94 19.89 -2.68
N ARG A 119 -21.71 18.93 -3.21
CA ARG A 119 -23.16 19.09 -3.41
C ARG A 119 -23.96 18.95 -2.13
N SER A 120 -23.44 18.31 -1.08
CA SER A 120 -24.17 18.14 0.17
C SER A 120 -24.14 19.43 0.99
N LYS A 121 -25.32 19.93 1.39
CA LYS A 121 -25.44 21.16 2.21
C LYS A 121 -25.00 20.95 3.67
N ALA A 122 -24.90 19.69 4.11
CA ALA A 122 -24.49 19.30 5.46
C ALA A 122 -23.24 18.42 5.36
N VAL A 123 -22.07 19.06 5.33
CA VAL A 123 -20.79 18.36 5.22
C VAL A 123 -20.33 17.93 6.60
N ASN A 124 -20.21 16.62 6.83
CA ASN A 124 -19.65 16.09 8.05
C ASN A 124 -18.11 16.21 8.00
N ILE A 125 -17.51 16.89 8.99
CA ILE A 125 -16.05 17.10 9.09
C ILE A 125 -15.30 15.77 9.05
N ASN A 126 -15.87 14.71 9.62
CA ASN A 126 -15.24 13.38 9.61
C ASN A 126 -15.16 12.80 8.19
N GLU A 127 -16.20 13.00 7.36
CA GLU A 127 -16.21 12.53 5.97
C GLU A 127 -15.16 13.25 5.12
N VAL A 128 -14.99 14.56 5.32
CA VAL A 128 -13.94 15.34 4.64
C VAL A 128 -12.54 14.85 5.04
N ARG A 129 -12.31 14.58 6.32
CA ARG A 129 -11.03 14.03 6.80
C ARG A 129 -10.74 12.65 6.20
N LEU A 130 -11.75 11.78 6.17
CA LEU A 130 -11.66 10.46 5.55
C LEU A 130 -11.42 10.57 4.04
N PHE A 131 -12.08 11.49 3.35
CA PHE A 131 -11.85 11.77 1.94
C PHE A 131 -10.41 12.21 1.67
N LEU A 132 -9.94 13.25 2.38
CA LEU A 132 -8.56 13.74 2.28
C LEU A 132 -7.55 12.62 2.53
N LEU A 133 -7.84 11.74 3.50
CA LEU A 133 -7.02 10.56 3.78
C LEU A 133 -6.85 9.67 2.55
N GLY A 134 -7.97 9.36 1.92
CA GLY A 134 -8.01 8.50 0.74
C GLY A 134 -7.30 9.12 -0.44
N PHE A 135 -7.47 10.44 -0.61
CA PHE A 135 -6.80 11.22 -1.64
C PHE A 135 -5.28 11.25 -1.44
N PHE A 136 -4.78 11.44 -0.22
CA PHE A 136 -3.34 11.39 0.06
C PHE A 136 -2.74 10.00 -0.17
N VAL A 137 -3.46 8.93 0.18
CA VAL A 137 -3.02 7.55 -0.13
C VAL A 137 -2.91 7.35 -1.64
N LEU A 138 -3.87 7.85 -2.41
CA LEU A 138 -3.81 7.81 -3.87
C LEU A 138 -2.66 8.65 -4.44
N LEU A 139 -2.42 9.84 -3.90
CA LEU A 139 -1.31 10.68 -4.35
C LEU A 139 0.04 10.00 -4.08
N SER A 140 0.16 9.28 -2.96
CA SER A 140 1.34 8.48 -2.64
C SER A 140 1.55 7.28 -3.59
N SER A 141 0.51 6.83 -4.30
CA SER A 141 0.64 5.78 -5.31
C SER A 141 1.00 6.29 -6.71
N ALA A 142 0.87 7.59 -6.99
CA ALA A 142 1.18 8.17 -8.29
C ALA A 142 2.63 7.93 -8.77
N PRO A 143 3.69 8.11 -7.93
CA PRO A 143 5.06 7.81 -8.37
C PRO A 143 5.27 6.33 -8.71
N SER A 144 4.60 5.43 -7.99
CA SER A 144 4.64 3.99 -8.26
C SER A 144 3.99 3.63 -9.60
N ILE A 145 2.92 4.30 -9.99
CA ILE A 145 2.23 4.08 -11.27
C ILE A 145 3.06 4.64 -12.42
N ALA A 146 3.54 5.88 -12.28
CA ALA A 146 4.40 6.52 -13.28
C ALA A 146 5.63 5.66 -13.58
N TYR A 147 6.21 5.04 -12.55
CA TYR A 147 7.30 4.07 -12.71
C TYR A 147 6.90 2.81 -13.47
N GLN A 148 5.79 2.16 -13.13
CA GLN A 148 5.34 0.95 -13.81
C GLN A 148 5.09 1.21 -15.31
N ILE A 149 4.56 2.40 -15.64
CA ILE A 149 4.40 2.86 -17.02
C ILE A 149 5.78 3.11 -17.66
N TYR A 150 6.70 3.76 -16.96
CA TYR A 150 8.06 3.97 -17.47
C TYR A 150 8.76 2.62 -17.78
N TRP A 151 8.63 1.62 -16.91
CA TRP A 151 9.20 0.30 -17.11
C TRP A 151 8.56 -0.48 -18.27
N SER A 152 7.27 -0.26 -18.54
CA SER A 152 6.60 -0.91 -19.69
C SER A 152 7.04 -0.32 -21.03
N ILE A 153 7.44 0.96 -21.05
CA ILE A 153 7.85 1.69 -22.25
C ILE A 153 9.36 1.56 -22.52
N TYR A 154 10.21 1.77 -21.50
CA TYR A 154 11.67 1.87 -21.65
C TYR A 154 12.39 0.53 -21.44
N ASP A 155 13.58 0.38 -22.05
CA ASP A 155 14.38 -0.85 -21.99
C ASP A 155 15.29 -0.93 -20.75
N SER A 156 15.74 -2.15 -20.43
CA SER A 156 16.44 -2.57 -19.20
C SER A 156 17.62 -1.72 -18.71
N LYS A 157 18.26 -0.93 -19.57
CA LYS A 157 19.42 -0.08 -19.20
C LYS A 157 19.01 1.24 -18.54
N GLY A 158 17.92 1.89 -18.99
CA GLY A 158 17.40 3.11 -18.38
C GLY A 158 16.62 2.84 -17.10
N SER A 159 16.31 1.58 -16.83
CA SER A 159 15.42 1.13 -15.78
C SER A 159 16.18 0.80 -14.47
N ALA A 160 17.45 0.40 -14.58
CA ALA A 160 18.34 0.12 -13.44
C ALA A 160 18.61 1.34 -12.53
N GLN A 161 18.78 2.54 -13.09
CA GLN A 161 18.98 3.77 -12.29
C GLN A 161 17.73 4.16 -11.49
N VAL A 162 16.55 3.92 -12.07
CA VAL A 162 15.27 4.18 -11.41
C VAL A 162 14.97 3.13 -10.34
N PHE A 163 15.50 1.90 -10.49
CA PHE A 163 15.40 0.84 -9.50
C PHE A 163 16.07 1.20 -8.16
N MET A 164 17.15 1.99 -8.16
CA MET A 164 17.78 2.46 -6.92
C MET A 164 16.89 3.46 -6.15
N LEU A 165 16.04 4.21 -6.85
CA LEU A 165 15.07 5.14 -6.26
C LEU A 165 13.73 4.45 -5.90
N LEU A 166 13.59 3.14 -6.11
CA LEU A 166 12.32 2.45 -5.96
C LEU A 166 11.94 2.06 -4.53
N PRO A 167 12.86 1.53 -3.71
CA PRO A 167 12.50 0.98 -2.40
C PRO A 167 11.89 2.04 -1.50
N TRP A 168 12.41 3.27 -1.53
CA TRP A 168 11.91 4.33 -0.67
C TRP A 168 10.48 4.76 -1.04
N VAL A 169 10.13 4.86 -2.33
CA VAL A 169 8.77 5.23 -2.78
C VAL A 169 7.75 4.17 -2.33
N ILE A 170 8.09 2.90 -2.53
CA ILE A 170 7.21 1.78 -2.14
C ILE A 170 7.09 1.72 -0.62
N MET A 171 8.17 1.95 0.13
CA MET A 171 8.16 2.02 1.59
C MET A 171 7.34 3.20 2.11
N VAL A 172 7.42 4.37 1.48
CA VAL A 172 6.58 5.53 1.84
C VAL A 172 5.11 5.22 1.59
N LYS A 173 4.77 4.59 0.47
CA LYS A 173 3.39 4.16 0.16
C LYS A 173 2.85 3.15 1.18
N THR A 174 3.65 2.17 1.60
CA THR A 174 3.21 1.17 2.60
C THR A 174 3.11 1.75 4.01
N LEU A 175 3.96 2.71 4.36
CA LEU A 175 3.90 3.43 5.65
C LEU A 175 2.81 4.51 5.69
N ALA A 176 2.43 5.07 4.54
CA ALA A 176 1.42 6.12 4.47
C ALA A 176 0.10 5.66 5.07
N SER A 177 -0.42 4.49 4.68
CA SER A 177 -1.71 3.98 5.17
C SER A 177 -1.82 3.88 6.72
N PRO A 178 -0.90 3.22 7.45
CA PRO A 178 -0.95 3.15 8.90
C PRO A 178 -0.70 4.51 9.57
N LEU A 179 0.23 5.33 9.07
CA LEU A 179 0.45 6.69 9.61
C LEU A 179 -0.80 7.55 9.47
N LEU A 180 -1.46 7.48 8.32
CA LEU A 180 -2.68 8.19 8.01
C LEU A 180 -3.85 7.71 8.88
N LEU A 181 -3.98 6.41 9.11
CA LEU A 181 -4.98 5.83 10.01
C LEU A 181 -4.81 6.37 11.45
N ILE A 182 -3.58 6.41 11.95
CA ILE A 182 -3.25 6.99 13.26
C ILE A 182 -3.58 8.49 13.28
N LEU A 183 -3.20 9.23 12.23
CA LEU A 183 -3.42 10.67 12.17
C LEU A 183 -4.90 11.06 12.07
N THR A 184 -5.78 10.21 11.55
CA THR A 184 -7.20 10.53 11.38
C THR A 184 -8.10 9.98 12.47
N ASN A 185 -7.83 8.79 12.99
CA ASN A 185 -8.68 8.13 13.98
C ASN A 185 -8.35 8.59 15.40
N SER A 186 -9.20 9.45 15.98
CA SER A 186 -9.03 9.94 17.36
C SER A 186 -9.05 8.82 18.41
N GLY A 187 -9.84 7.76 18.18
CA GLY A 187 -9.88 6.59 19.06
C GLY A 187 -8.53 5.88 19.12
N MET A 188 -7.95 5.59 17.95
CA MET A 188 -6.61 5.00 17.87
C MET A 188 -5.53 5.90 18.48
N ARG A 189 -5.60 7.22 18.27
CA ARG A 189 -4.64 8.14 18.93
C ARG A 189 -4.74 8.07 20.44
N ASN A 190 -5.94 8.00 20.98
CA ASN A 190 -6.16 7.91 22.42
C ASN A 190 -5.69 6.56 22.98
N GLU A 191 -5.90 5.48 22.24
CA GLU A 191 -5.41 4.14 22.60
C GLU A 191 -3.89 4.04 22.52
N ILE A 192 -3.26 4.57 21.48
CA ILE A 192 -1.80 4.67 21.37
C ILE A 192 -1.24 5.53 22.50
N ARG A 193 -1.89 6.65 22.84
CA ARG A 193 -1.49 7.53 23.95
C ARG A 193 -1.62 6.86 25.31
N SER A 194 -2.54 5.91 25.48
CA SER A 194 -2.68 5.15 26.73
C SER A 194 -1.72 3.95 26.81
N LEU A 195 -1.35 3.37 25.65
CA LEU A 195 -0.41 2.26 25.54
C LEU A 195 1.06 2.70 25.59
N LEU A 196 1.42 3.87 25.04
CA LEU A 196 2.79 4.39 25.04
C LEU A 196 3.41 4.42 26.44
N PRO A 197 2.76 5.04 27.46
CA PRO A 197 3.29 5.08 28.82
C PRO A 197 3.48 3.70 29.43
N ARG A 198 2.64 2.71 29.07
CA ARG A 198 2.74 1.33 29.57
C ARG A 198 3.91 0.59 28.93
N MET A 199 4.13 0.75 27.63
CA MET A 199 5.29 0.17 26.94
C MET A 199 6.62 0.76 27.45
N PHE A 200 6.66 2.07 27.68
CA PHE A 200 7.86 2.73 28.22
C PHE A 200 8.09 2.41 29.71
N ARG A 201 7.03 2.31 30.54
CA ARG A 201 7.17 1.84 31.94
C ARG A 201 7.64 0.39 32.04
N GLY A 202 7.20 -0.50 31.14
CA GLY A 202 7.64 -1.89 31.11
C GLY A 202 9.15 -2.01 30.85
N ARG A 203 9.68 -1.28 29.87
CA ARG A 203 11.13 -1.24 29.58
C ARG A 203 11.96 -0.60 30.68
N VAL A 204 11.46 0.45 31.35
CA VAL A 204 12.15 1.08 32.47
C VAL A 204 12.20 0.14 33.68
N LYS A 205 11.15 -0.65 33.94
CA LYS A 205 11.18 -1.68 34.99
C LYS A 205 12.21 -2.78 34.69
N GLU A 206 12.28 -3.25 33.45
CA GLU A 206 13.27 -4.25 33.04
C GLU A 206 14.71 -3.74 33.05
N SER A 207 14.95 -2.48 32.67
CA SER A 207 16.29 -1.89 32.76
C SER A 207 16.72 -1.69 34.21
N ILE A 208 15.82 -1.19 35.08
CA ILE A 208 16.10 -1.02 36.51
C ILE A 208 16.36 -2.37 37.18
N ILE A 209 15.60 -3.42 36.84
CA ILE A 209 15.83 -4.77 37.39
C ILE A 209 17.19 -5.33 36.92
N ARG A 210 17.56 -5.15 35.64
CA ARG A 210 18.89 -5.54 35.15
C ARG A 210 20.02 -4.78 35.86
N ASP A 211 19.89 -3.47 36.03
CA ASP A 211 20.91 -2.65 36.69
C ASP A 211 21.02 -2.96 38.19
N PHE A 212 19.91 -3.25 38.87
CA PHE A 212 19.92 -3.74 40.25
C PHE A 212 20.58 -5.12 40.38
N SER A 213 20.33 -6.02 39.42
CA SER A 213 20.89 -7.38 39.43
C SER A 213 22.42 -7.37 39.26
N ILE A 214 22.95 -6.42 38.47
CA ILE A 214 24.39 -6.25 38.25
C ILE A 214 25.07 -5.63 39.48
N THR A 215 24.37 -4.80 40.25
CA THR A 215 24.92 -4.13 41.43
C THR A 215 25.01 -5.07 42.65
N ILE A 216 24.14 -6.08 42.74
CA ILE A 216 24.15 -7.07 43.84
C ILE A 216 25.20 -8.20 43.59
N ALA A 217 25.68 -8.35 42.35
CA ALA A 217 26.64 -9.38 41.95
C ALA A 217 28.12 -8.91 42.00
N LYS A 218 28.40 -7.74 42.57
CA LYS A 218 29.76 -7.22 42.86
C LYS A 218 29.94 -7.05 44.35
#